data_AF-A0A528AX45-F1
#
_entry.id   AF-A0A528AX45-F1
#
_cell.length_a   1.000
_cell.length_b   1.000
_cell.length_c   1.000
_cell.angle_alpha   90.00
_cell.angle_beta   90.00
_cell.angle_gamma   90.00
#
_symmetry.space_group_name_H-M   'P 1'
#
loop_
_entity.id
_entity.type
_entity.pdbx_description
1 polymer ?
#
loop_
_entity_poly.entity_id
_entity_poly.type
_entity_poly.pdbx_seq_one_letter_code
_entity_poly.pdbx_strand_id
1 'polypeptide(L)'
;PAGCVLANRLSEDPSHQVLLLEAGGKDWHPLIHMPAGFAKMTKGIAAWGWSTVPQRHMKNRVFRYTQAKVIGGGSSINAQIYTRGNARDYDAWEKEEGLVGWGYRDVLPYFKR
;
A
#
# COMPACT_ATOMS: atom_id res chain seq x y z
N PRO A 1 -2.32 2.44 -2.58
CA PRO A 1 -2.32 1.53 -3.76
C PRO A 1 -3.70 0.94 -4.09
N ALA A 2 -4.42 0.29 -3.16
CA ALA A 2 -5.70 -0.39 -3.47
C ALA A 2 -6.77 0.54 -4.06
N GLY A 3 -6.89 1.77 -3.56
CA GLY A 3 -7.87 2.75 -4.06
C GLY A 3 -7.71 3.08 -5.56
N CYS A 4 -6.49 3.17 -6.07
CA CYS A 4 -6.25 3.40 -7.50
C CYS A 4 -6.70 2.21 -8.36
N VAL A 5 -6.45 0.98 -7.88
CA VAL A 5 -6.90 -0.25 -8.57
C VAL A 5 -8.43 -0.32 -8.57
N LEU A 6 -9.07 -0.08 -7.44
CA LEU A 6 -10.53 -0.07 -7.32
C LEU A 6 -11.15 0.99 -8.23
N ALA A 7 -10.66 2.23 -8.18
CA ALA A 7 -11.18 3.31 -9.00
C ALA A 7 -11.09 2.96 -10.49
N ASN A 8 -9.94 2.46 -10.95
CA ASN A 8 -9.74 2.04 -12.33
C ASN A 8 -10.68 0.90 -12.73
N ARG A 9 -10.75 -0.19 -11.95
CA ARG A 9 -11.57 -1.37 -12.28
C ARG A 9 -13.07 -1.09 -12.24
N LEU A 10 -13.55 -0.35 -11.24
CA LEU A 10 -14.97 -0.02 -11.14
C LEU A 10 -15.43 0.90 -12.28
N SER A 11 -14.56 1.82 -12.72
CA SER A 11 -14.84 2.72 -13.85
C SER A 11 -14.75 2.08 -15.24
N GLU A 12 -14.33 0.81 -15.35
CA GLU A 12 -14.33 0.09 -16.63
C GLU A 12 -15.77 -0.11 -17.15
N ASP A 13 -16.74 -0.21 -16.24
CA ASP A 13 -18.16 -0.27 -16.57
C ASP A 13 -18.75 1.15 -16.66
N PRO A 14 -19.23 1.59 -17.85
CA PRO A 14 -19.75 2.93 -18.06
C PRO A 14 -21.07 3.22 -17.30
N SER A 15 -21.72 2.19 -16.73
CA SER A 15 -22.90 2.37 -15.88
C SER A 15 -22.55 2.88 -14.48
N HIS A 16 -21.30 2.74 -14.03
CA HIS A 16 -20.85 3.22 -12.73
C HIS A 16 -20.36 4.67 -12.79
N GLN A 17 -20.69 5.46 -11.77
CA GLN A 17 -20.03 6.73 -11.49
C GLN A 17 -19.12 6.58 -10.27
N VAL A 18 -17.82 6.79 -10.48
CA VAL A 18 -16.80 6.55 -9.45
C VAL A 18 -16.13 7.86 -9.06
N LEU A 19 -16.12 8.16 -7.75
CA LEU A 19 -15.39 9.29 -7.18
C LEU A 19 -14.25 8.76 -6.29
N LEU A 20 -13.01 9.13 -6.61
CA LEU A 20 -11.85 8.85 -5.77
C LEU A 20 -11.45 10.11 -4.98
N LEU A 21 -11.55 10.03 -3.65
CA LEU A 21 -11.09 11.09 -2.76
C LEU A 21 -9.75 10.71 -2.15
N GLU A 22 -8.72 11.51 -2.43
CA GLU A 22 -7.37 11.37 -1.88
C GLU A 22 -7.07 12.58 -0.99
N ALA A 23 -6.57 12.33 0.22
CA ALA A 23 -6.25 13.38 1.18
C ALA A 23 -4.97 14.14 0.80
N GLY A 24 -4.08 13.49 0.05
CA GLY A 24 -2.86 14.08 -0.50
C GLY A 24 -3.04 14.81 -1.82
N GLY A 25 -1.93 15.38 -2.28
CA GLY A 25 -1.86 16.01 -3.59
C GLY A 25 -1.49 15.04 -4.71
N LYS A 26 -1.28 15.59 -5.91
CA LYS A 26 -0.67 14.88 -7.03
C LYS A 26 0.77 14.46 -6.71
N ASP A 27 1.26 13.43 -7.38
CA ASP A 27 2.63 12.89 -7.34
C ASP A 27 3.65 13.77 -8.07
N TRP A 28 3.65 15.07 -7.78
CA TRP A 28 4.49 16.06 -8.49
C TRP A 28 5.99 15.95 -8.20
N HIS A 29 6.38 15.33 -7.08
CA HIS A 29 7.76 15.36 -6.62
C HIS A 29 8.66 14.42 -7.46
N PRO A 30 9.75 14.90 -8.09
CA PRO A 30 10.58 14.08 -9.00
C PRO A 30 11.12 12.78 -8.38
N LEU A 31 11.41 12.80 -7.08
CA LEU A 31 11.86 11.60 -6.35
C LEU A 31 10.85 10.45 -6.32
N ILE A 32 9.56 10.69 -6.57
CA ILE A 32 8.55 9.62 -6.72
C ILE A 32 8.85 8.78 -7.97
N HIS A 33 9.32 9.45 -9.02
CA HIS A 33 9.56 8.86 -10.34
C HIS A 33 10.99 8.33 -10.52
N MET A 34 11.83 8.47 -9.48
CA MET A 34 13.19 7.93 -9.46
C MET A 34 13.27 6.78 -8.45
N PRO A 35 13.58 5.54 -8.86
CA PRO A 35 13.67 4.40 -7.93
C PRO A 35 14.55 4.68 -6.70
N ALA A 36 15.75 5.25 -6.90
CA ALA A 36 16.64 5.61 -5.80
C ALA A 36 16.10 6.74 -4.89
N GLY A 37 15.09 7.48 -5.34
CA GLY A 37 14.45 8.56 -4.60
C GLY A 37 13.68 8.11 -3.36
N PHE A 38 13.29 6.83 -3.28
CA PHE A 38 12.50 6.30 -2.16
C PHE A 38 13.17 6.52 -0.79
N ALA A 39 14.50 6.43 -0.72
CA ALA A 39 15.25 6.58 0.53
C ALA A 39 15.12 7.99 1.13
N LYS A 40 14.82 8.99 0.29
CA LYS A 40 14.55 10.36 0.72
C LYS A 40 13.05 10.59 0.91
N MET A 41 12.18 10.00 0.09
CA MET A 41 10.73 10.07 0.25
C MET A 41 10.26 9.51 1.59
N THR A 42 10.83 8.38 2.01
CA THR A 42 10.51 7.72 3.29
C THR A 42 10.86 8.54 4.54
N LYS A 43 11.61 9.65 4.38
CA LYS A 43 11.93 10.61 5.44
C LYS A 43 10.84 11.68 5.65
N GLY A 44 9.67 11.55 5.04
CA GLY A 44 8.49 12.35 5.36
C GLY A 44 8.00 13.29 4.26
N ILE A 45 8.59 13.23 3.06
CA ILE A 45 8.05 13.95 1.89
C ILE A 45 6.74 13.27 1.49
N ALA A 46 5.68 14.06 1.30
CA ALA A 46 4.36 13.55 0.92
C ALA A 46 3.84 12.45 1.86
N ALA A 47 4.01 12.66 3.17
CA ALA A 47 3.62 11.72 4.23
C ALA A 47 2.77 12.40 5.31
N TRP A 48 2.03 11.60 6.07
CA TRP A 48 1.20 12.08 7.18
C TRP A 48 1.99 12.60 8.39
N GLY A 49 3.29 12.28 8.50
CA GLY A 49 4.15 12.77 9.59
C GLY A 49 3.98 12.04 10.92
N TRP A 50 3.39 10.84 10.92
CA TRP A 50 3.13 10.08 12.14
C TRP A 50 4.41 9.55 12.80
N SER A 51 4.30 9.34 14.11
CA SER A 51 5.30 8.65 14.93
C SER A 51 4.61 7.57 15.75
N THR A 52 5.31 6.49 16.06
CA THR A 52 4.81 5.47 16.98
C THR A 52 4.73 6.05 18.39
N VAL A 53 3.93 5.43 19.25
CA VAL A 53 4.08 5.62 20.70
C VAL A 53 5.45 5.07 21.17
N PRO A 54 5.93 5.42 22.38
CA PRO A 54 7.12 4.80 22.96
C PRO A 54 7.00 3.27 23.00
N GLN A 55 7.99 2.59 22.44
CA GLN A 55 7.98 1.13 22.33
C GLN A 55 8.62 0.49 23.57
N ARG A 56 7.80 -0.10 24.46
CA ARG A 56 8.24 -0.67 25.75
C ARG A 56 9.41 -1.65 25.63
N HIS A 57 9.39 -2.48 24.59
CA HIS A 57 10.40 -3.52 24.34
C HIS A 57 11.58 -3.02 23.51
N MET A 58 11.62 -1.73 23.21
CA MET A 58 12.67 -1.07 22.43
C MET A 58 13.22 0.15 23.16
N LYS A 59 13.40 0.05 24.49
CA LYS A 59 13.92 1.13 25.35
C LYS A 59 13.14 2.44 25.21
N ASN A 60 11.81 2.34 25.10
CA ASN A 60 10.89 3.48 24.92
C ASN A 60 11.21 4.35 23.69
N ARG A 61 11.88 3.80 22.68
CA ARG A 61 12.15 4.53 21.43
C ARG A 61 10.85 4.87 20.71
N VAL A 62 10.83 6.05 20.11
CA VAL A 62 9.79 6.53 19.20
C VAL A 62 10.34 6.47 17.78
N PHE A 63 9.57 5.89 16.87
CA PHE A 63 9.96 5.73 15.47
C PHE A 63 9.05 6.55 14.58
N ARG A 64 9.61 7.08 13.49
CA ARG A 64 8.80 7.63 12.42
C ARG A 64 8.00 6.51 11.77
N TYR A 65 6.70 6.69 11.68
CA TYR A 65 5.79 5.74 11.05
C TYR A 65 5.33 6.33 9.71
N THR A 66 6.13 6.10 8.67
CA THR A 66 5.91 6.73 7.37
C THR A 66 4.70 6.12 6.68
N GLN A 67 3.65 6.91 6.52
CA GLN A 67 2.49 6.63 5.69
C GLN A 67 2.34 7.74 4.66
N ALA A 68 2.16 7.35 3.39
CA ALA A 68 2.06 8.28 2.28
C ALA A 68 0.75 9.08 2.32
N LYS A 69 0.82 10.34 1.88
CA LYS A 69 -0.30 11.26 1.69
C LYS A 69 -0.15 11.93 0.32
N VAL A 70 -0.42 11.16 -0.74
CA VAL A 70 -0.27 11.52 -2.15
C VAL A 70 -1.07 10.53 -3.00
N ILE A 71 -1.51 10.92 -4.19
CA ILE A 71 -2.12 9.99 -5.15
C ILE A 71 -1.21 8.76 -5.37
N GLY A 72 -1.82 7.57 -5.38
CA GLY A 72 -1.12 6.28 -5.33
C GLY A 72 -0.83 5.78 -3.90
N GLY A 73 -0.72 6.67 -2.93
CA GLY A 73 -0.45 6.33 -1.53
C GLY A 73 0.91 5.66 -1.37
N GLY A 74 0.97 4.60 -0.57
CA GLY A 74 2.24 3.91 -0.25
C GLY A 74 3.05 3.45 -1.46
N SER A 75 2.42 3.14 -2.60
CA SER A 75 3.14 2.74 -3.82
C SER A 75 3.98 3.86 -4.43
N SER A 76 3.63 5.12 -4.18
CA SER A 76 4.35 6.28 -4.72
C SER A 76 5.65 6.61 -3.94
N ILE A 77 5.86 6.00 -2.77
CA ILE A 77 7.03 6.29 -1.93
C ILE A 77 7.79 5.04 -1.46
N ASN A 78 7.38 3.85 -1.90
CA ASN A 78 7.98 2.59 -1.46
C ASN A 78 9.29 2.28 -2.21
N ALA A 79 9.95 1.19 -1.80
CA ALA A 79 11.17 0.70 -2.44
C ALA A 79 10.93 -0.06 -3.76
N GLN A 80 9.70 -0.06 -4.29
CA GLN A 80 9.29 -0.73 -5.55
C GLN A 80 9.53 -2.24 -5.62
N ILE A 81 9.86 -2.88 -4.49
CA ILE A 81 10.03 -4.33 -4.40
C ILE A 81 8.64 -4.98 -4.47
N TYR A 82 8.49 -5.92 -5.40
CA TYR A 82 7.32 -6.78 -5.48
C TYR A 82 7.67 -8.21 -5.04
N THR A 83 6.96 -8.68 -4.03
CA THR A 83 6.96 -10.09 -3.63
C THR A 83 5.52 -10.52 -3.41
N ARG A 84 5.17 -11.74 -3.84
CA ARG A 84 3.82 -12.28 -3.65
C ARG A 84 3.56 -12.73 -2.21
N GLY A 85 4.58 -12.99 -1.40
CA GLY A 85 4.43 -13.70 -0.12
C GLY A 85 4.46 -15.23 -0.29
N ASN A 86 4.38 -15.96 0.83
CA ASN A 86 4.38 -17.42 0.83
C ASN A 86 2.95 -17.94 0.66
N ALA A 87 2.76 -19.04 -0.07
CA ALA A 87 1.43 -19.66 -0.22
C ALA A 87 0.79 -19.99 1.14
N ARG A 88 1.59 -20.35 2.14
CA ARG A 88 1.11 -20.63 3.50
C ARG A 88 0.45 -19.43 4.17
N ASP A 89 0.89 -18.20 3.87
CA ASP A 89 0.31 -16.99 4.47
C ASP A 89 -1.16 -16.83 4.03
N TYR A 90 -1.43 -17.09 2.75
CA TYR A 90 -2.77 -17.05 2.16
C TYR A 90 -3.64 -18.23 2.59
N ASP A 91 -3.08 -19.43 2.60
CA ASP A 91 -3.80 -20.62 3.06
C ASP A 91 -4.20 -20.50 4.56
N ALA A 92 -3.39 -19.82 5.37
CA ALA A 92 -3.72 -19.54 6.77
C ALA A 92 -4.90 -18.56 6.88
N TRP A 93 -4.96 -17.51 6.04
CA TRP A 93 -6.12 -16.62 5.99
C TRP A 93 -7.43 -17.37 5.72
N GLU A 94 -7.41 -18.32 4.80
CA GLU A 94 -8.60 -19.10 4.51
C GLU A 94 -8.95 -20.09 5.63
N LYS A 95 -7.97 -20.88 6.08
CA LYS A 95 -8.21 -22.03 6.97
C LYS A 95 -8.34 -21.66 8.44
N GLU A 96 -7.57 -20.68 8.88
CA GLU A 96 -7.46 -20.29 10.30
C GLU A 96 -8.37 -19.09 10.60
N GLU A 97 -8.44 -18.12 9.67
CA GLU A 97 -9.24 -16.90 9.85
C GLU A 97 -10.61 -16.96 9.17
N GLY A 98 -10.92 -18.05 8.45
CA GLY A 98 -12.21 -18.26 7.80
C GLY A 98 -12.47 -17.35 6.58
N LEU A 99 -11.42 -16.76 5.99
CA LEU A 99 -11.51 -15.89 4.83
C LEU A 99 -11.61 -16.72 3.54
N VAL A 100 -12.78 -17.32 3.31
CA VAL A 100 -13.04 -18.17 2.13
C VAL A 100 -12.70 -17.45 0.83
N GLY A 101 -11.96 -18.12 -0.07
CA GLY A 101 -11.53 -17.57 -1.35
C GLY A 101 -10.26 -16.71 -1.28
N TRP A 102 -9.61 -16.64 -0.12
CA TRP A 102 -8.29 -16.01 0.06
C TRP A 102 -7.13 -17.00 0.08
N GLY A 103 -7.38 -18.30 -0.11
CA GLY A 103 -6.35 -19.32 -0.27
C GLY A 103 -5.42 -19.01 -1.44
N TYR A 104 -4.18 -19.50 -1.41
CA TYR A 104 -3.17 -19.09 -2.40
C TYR A 104 -3.61 -19.35 -3.84
N ARG A 105 -4.32 -20.47 -4.06
CA ARG A 105 -4.81 -20.86 -5.39
C ARG A 105 -5.89 -19.89 -5.90
N ASP A 106 -6.73 -19.38 -5.03
CA ASP A 106 -7.83 -18.46 -5.34
C ASP A 106 -7.32 -17.05 -5.65
N VAL A 107 -6.27 -16.61 -4.95
CA VAL A 107 -5.67 -15.28 -5.19
C VAL A 107 -4.65 -15.26 -6.33
N LEU A 108 -4.08 -16.42 -6.72
CA LEU A 108 -3.06 -16.52 -7.77
C LEU A 108 -3.46 -15.88 -9.12
N PRO A 109 -4.72 -16.02 -9.62
CA PRO A 109 -5.15 -15.32 -10.82
C PRO A 109 -4.99 -13.81 -10.74
N TYR A 110 -5.19 -13.19 -9.56
CA TYR A 110 -5.02 -11.75 -9.38
C TYR A 110 -3.55 -11.32 -9.38
N PHE A 111 -2.63 -12.18 -8.93
CA PHE A 111 -1.18 -11.92 -9.02
C PHE A 111 -0.59 -12.11 -10.43
N LYS A 112 -1.36 -12.67 -11.37
CA LYS A 112 -0.95 -12.91 -12.76
C LYS A 112 -1.57 -11.91 -13.75
N ARG A 113 -2.51 -11.08 -13.30
CA ARG A 113 -3.15 -10.03 -14.11
C ARG A 113 -2.23 -8.82 -14.31
#